data_AF-A0A2D4N974-F1
#
_entry.id   AF-A0A2D4N974-F1
#
_cell.length_a   1.000
_cell.length_b   1.000
_cell.length_c   1.000
_cell.angle_alpha   90.00
_cell.angle_beta   90.00
_cell.angle_gamma   90.00
#
_symmetry.space_group_name_H-M   'P 1'
#
loop_
_entity.id
_entity.type
_entity.pdbx_description
1 polymer ?
#
loop_
_entity_poly.entity_id
_entity_poly.type
_entity_poly.pdbx_seq_one_letter_code
_entity_poly.pdbx_strand_id
1 'polypeptide(L)'
;QLGLVETSSASPHVTHITIRRSRMLEDGYEQLRQLSQNAMKGVIRVKFVNDLGMDEAGIDQDGVFKEFLEEIIKKVFDPALNLFKTTSGDERLYPSPSAYIHEN
;
A
#
# COMPACT_ATOMS: atom_id res chain seq x y z
N GLN A 1 37.80 26.68 14.38
CA GLN A 1 36.34 26.81 14.18
C GLN A 1 35.86 25.46 13.68
N LEU A 2 35.31 24.64 14.59
CA LEU A 2 34.95 23.25 14.29
C LEU A 2 33.60 23.25 13.56
N GLY A 3 33.59 22.83 12.30
CA GLY A 3 32.38 22.72 11.49
C GLY A 3 31.54 21.56 11.98
N LEU A 4 30.49 21.87 12.75
CA LEU A 4 29.39 20.94 12.97
C LEU A 4 28.64 20.85 11.64
N VAL A 5 28.79 19.73 10.94
CA VAL A 5 27.84 19.33 9.92
C VAL A 5 26.53 19.11 10.66
N GLU A 6 25.61 20.06 10.54
CA GLU A 6 24.22 19.85 10.92
C GLU A 6 23.66 18.75 10.00
N THR A 7 23.87 17.50 10.38
CA THR A 7 23.00 16.43 9.94
C THR A 7 21.63 16.78 10.48
N SER A 8 20.83 17.46 9.65
CA SER A 8 19.40 17.62 9.90
C SER A 8 18.85 16.22 10.15
N SER A 9 18.61 15.89 11.42
CA SER A 9 17.81 14.74 11.81
C SER A 9 16.37 15.07 11.46
N ALA A 10 16.08 15.15 10.16
CA ALA A 10 14.72 15.22 9.67
C ALA A 10 14.03 13.97 10.22
N SER A 11 13.16 14.18 11.21
CA SER A 11 12.38 13.11 11.79
C SER A 11 11.67 12.43 10.62
N PRO A 12 11.79 11.10 10.46
CA PRO A 12 11.20 10.43 9.31
C PRO A 12 9.71 10.77 9.28
N HIS A 13 9.22 11.30 8.16
CA HIS A 13 7.80 11.55 7.99
C HIS A 13 7.06 10.23 8.18
N VAL A 14 6.24 10.14 9.22
CA VAL A 14 5.39 8.97 9.49
C VAL A 14 4.00 9.27 8.94
N THR A 15 3.59 8.48 7.95
CA THR A 15 2.25 8.49 7.39
C THR A 15 1.43 7.39 8.05
N HIS A 16 0.21 7.69 8.49
CA HIS A 16 -0.72 6.68 8.97
C HIS A 16 -1.80 6.46 7.92
N ILE A 17 -2.06 5.20 7.56
CA ILE A 17 -3.14 4.82 6.66
C ILE A 17 -4.09 3.86 7.38
N THR A 18 -5.38 4.01 7.11
CA THR A 18 -6.45 3.20 7.70
C THR A 18 -7.07 2.32 6.64
N ILE A 19 -7.08 1.01 6.84
CA ILE A 19 -7.45 0.03 5.81
C ILE A 19 -8.60 -0.84 6.32
N ARG A 20 -9.67 -0.95 5.52
CA ARG A 20 -10.68 -1.99 5.69
C ARG A 20 -10.28 -3.23 4.89
N ARG A 21 -10.31 -4.40 5.52
CA ARG A 21 -9.93 -5.66 4.84
C ARG A 21 -10.76 -5.93 3.58
N SER A 22 -12.06 -5.60 3.65
CA SER A 22 -13.03 -5.67 2.56
C SER A 22 -12.69 -4.75 1.38
N ARG A 23 -11.99 -3.63 1.62
CA ARG A 23 -11.70 -2.56 0.65
C ARG A 23 -10.22 -2.21 0.58
N MET A 24 -9.37 -3.22 0.75
CA MET A 24 -7.92 -3.02 0.91
C MET A 24 -7.26 -2.31 -0.27
N LEU A 25 -7.70 -2.63 -1.50
CA LEU A 25 -7.13 -2.03 -2.71
C LEU A 25 -7.53 -0.55 -2.83
N GLU A 26 -8.81 -0.27 -2.64
CA GLU A 26 -9.40 1.07 -2.73
C GLU A 26 -8.84 1.97 -1.64
N ASP A 27 -8.90 1.53 -0.37
CA ASP A 27 -8.43 2.31 0.77
C ASP A 27 -6.92 2.56 0.68
N GLY A 28 -6.15 1.55 0.25
CA GLY A 28 -4.71 1.67 0.02
C GLY A 28 -4.40 2.66 -1.10
N TYR A 29 -5.04 2.53 -2.25
CA TYR A 29 -4.82 3.42 -3.40
C TYR A 29 -5.21 4.87 -3.08
N GLU A 30 -6.39 5.11 -2.51
CA GLU A 30 -6.89 6.45 -2.21
C GLU A 30 -5.99 7.23 -1.26
N GLN A 31 -5.41 6.56 -0.26
CA GLN A 31 -4.52 7.19 0.72
C GLN A 31 -3.09 7.32 0.20
N LEU A 32 -2.54 6.28 -0.44
CA LEU A 32 -1.16 6.30 -0.93
C LEU A 32 -0.97 7.26 -2.10
N ARG A 33 -1.96 7.39 -3.02
CA ARG A 33 -1.84 8.30 -4.18
C ARG A 33 -1.74 9.78 -3.81
N GLN A 34 -2.15 10.14 -2.59
CA GLN A 34 -2.12 11.53 -2.10
C GLN A 34 -0.75 11.90 -1.51
N LEU A 35 0.13 10.93 -1.31
CA LEU A 35 1.43 11.17 -0.70
C LEU A 35 2.40 11.83 -1.69
N SER A 36 3.16 12.79 -1.19
CA SER A 36 4.33 13.30 -1.92
C SER A 36 5.40 12.21 -2.05
N GLN A 37 6.34 12.37 -2.98
CA GLN A 37 7.45 11.42 -3.15
C GLN A 37 8.27 11.23 -1.86
N ASN A 38 8.44 12.28 -1.05
CA ASN A 38 9.18 12.22 0.20
C ASN A 38 8.38 11.48 1.28
N ALA A 39 7.06 11.71 1.37
CA ALA A 39 6.19 11.00 2.30
C ALA A 39 6.05 9.51 1.94
N MET A 40 6.01 9.18 0.64
CA MET A 40 5.98 7.81 0.14
C MET A 40 7.23 7.00 0.50
N LYS A 41 8.39 7.65 0.59
CA LYS A 41 9.65 7.05 1.04
C LYS A 41 9.81 7.04 2.56
N GLY A 42 8.90 7.68 3.28
CA GLY A 42 8.88 7.73 4.73
C GLY A 42 8.34 6.44 5.36
N VAL A 43 8.11 6.48 6.67
CA VAL A 43 7.52 5.36 7.39
C VAL A 43 6.01 5.36 7.16
N ILE A 44 5.44 4.25 6.70
CA ILE A 44 3.99 4.08 6.57
C ILE A 44 3.52 3.13 7.66
N ARG A 45 2.64 3.59 8.53
CA ARG A 45 1.97 2.80 9.56
C ARG A 45 0.56 2.46 9.11
N VAL A 46 0.24 1.18 9.10
CA VAL A 46 -1.08 0.68 8.71
C VAL A 46 -1.90 0.40 9.94
N LYS A 47 -3.18 0.75 9.89
CA LYS A 47 -4.17 0.40 10.90
C LYS A 47 -5.34 -0.30 10.21
N PHE A 48 -5.65 -1.52 10.62
CA PHE A 48 -6.86 -2.20 10.15
C PHE A 48 -8.08 -1.81 10.98
N VAL A 49 -9.19 -1.58 10.28
CA VAL A 49 -10.50 -1.29 10.86
C VAL A 49 -11.57 -2.13 10.16
N ASN A 50 -12.67 -2.38 10.85
CA ASN A 50 -13.85 -3.01 10.25
C ASN A 50 -14.61 -2.02 9.34
N ASP A 51 -15.69 -2.48 8.70
CA ASP A 51 -16.49 -1.66 7.78
C ASP A 51 -17.15 -0.43 8.46
N LEU A 52 -17.31 -0.46 9.78
CA LEU A 52 -17.80 0.66 10.59
C LEU A 52 -16.69 1.63 11.02
N GLY A 53 -15.44 1.37 10.64
CA GLY A 53 -14.27 2.17 10.99
C GLY A 53 -13.74 1.94 12.41
N MET A 54 -14.21 0.90 13.10
CA MET A 54 -13.70 0.55 14.43
C MET A 54 -12.44 -0.29 14.33
N ASP A 55 -11.49 -0.03 15.23
CA ASP A 55 -10.21 -0.72 15.33
C ASP A 55 -10.38 -2.24 15.46
N GLU A 56 -9.60 -3.00 14.71
CA GLU A 56 -9.49 -4.44 14.93
C GLU A 56 -8.68 -4.69 16.21
N ALA A 57 -9.37 -5.16 17.26
CA ALA A 57 -8.76 -5.41 18.56
C ALA A 57 -7.67 -6.50 18.49
N GLY A 58 -6.56 -6.30 19.19
CA GLY A 58 -5.51 -7.31 19.34
C GLY A 58 -4.48 -7.36 18.20
N ILE A 59 -4.48 -6.40 17.28
CA ILE A 59 -3.45 -6.29 16.24
C ILE A 59 -2.22 -5.58 16.80
N ASP A 60 -1.10 -6.32 16.87
CA ASP A 60 0.21 -5.75 17.16
C ASP A 60 0.60 -4.80 16.02
N GLN A 61 1.04 -3.58 16.36
CA GLN A 61 1.34 -2.55 15.36
C GLN A 61 2.59 -2.89 14.54
N ASP A 62 3.42 -3.82 15.02
CA ASP A 62 4.59 -4.32 14.31
C ASP A 62 4.18 -5.47 13.37
N GLY A 63 4.41 -5.30 12.05
CA GLY A 63 4.13 -6.32 11.03
C GLY A 63 2.85 -6.12 10.19
N VAL A 64 1.93 -5.25 10.62
CA VAL A 64 0.69 -4.93 9.87
C VAL A 64 0.99 -4.33 8.50
N PHE A 65 2.06 -3.54 8.38
CA PHE A 65 2.49 -3.02 7.09
C PHE A 65 2.90 -4.15 6.13
N LYS A 66 3.61 -5.18 6.62
CA LYS A 66 4.00 -6.33 5.80
C LYS A 66 2.76 -7.11 5.35
N GLU A 67 1.83 -7.38 6.26
CA GLU A 67 0.56 -8.04 5.94
C GLU A 67 -0.21 -7.28 4.86
N PHE A 68 -0.38 -5.96 5.06
CA PHE A 68 -1.03 -5.10 4.08
C PHE A 68 -0.33 -5.16 2.71
N LEU A 69 1.00 -5.08 2.68
CA LEU A 69 1.78 -5.12 1.45
C LEU A 69 1.64 -6.47 0.73
N GLU A 70 1.69 -7.58 1.45
CA GLU A 70 1.52 -8.92 0.87
C GLU A 70 0.12 -9.11 0.28
N GLU A 71 -0.93 -8.72 1.03
CA GLU A 71 -2.31 -8.92 0.61
C GLU A 71 -2.70 -7.98 -0.54
N ILE A 72 -2.25 -6.72 -0.54
CA ILE A 72 -2.54 -5.80 -1.65
C ILE A 72 -1.83 -6.23 -2.93
N ILE A 73 -0.59 -6.73 -2.85
CA ILE A 73 0.15 -7.26 -4.00
C ILE A 73 -0.59 -8.46 -4.60
N LYS A 74 -1.05 -9.40 -3.77
CA LYS A 74 -1.86 -10.54 -4.22
C LYS A 74 -3.13 -10.09 -4.95
N LYS A 75 -3.87 -9.12 -4.39
CA LYS A 75 -5.08 -8.58 -5.02
C LYS A 75 -4.77 -7.90 -6.35
N VAL A 76 -3.78 -7.01 -6.40
CA VAL A 76 -3.43 -6.24 -7.63
C VAL A 76 -3.04 -7.16 -8.79
N PHE A 77 -2.37 -8.28 -8.52
CA PHE A 77 -1.96 -9.24 -9.53
C PHE A 77 -2.94 -10.41 -9.70
N ASP A 78 -4.09 -10.39 -9.03
CA ASP A 78 -5.16 -11.36 -9.25
C ASP A 78 -5.71 -11.17 -10.69
N PRO A 79 -5.67 -12.22 -11.54
CA PRO A 79 -6.24 -12.17 -12.88
C PRO A 79 -7.72 -11.75 -12.89
N ALA A 80 -8.46 -11.98 -11.80
CA ALA A 80 -9.86 -11.56 -11.65
C ALA A 80 -10.05 -10.03 -11.70
N LEU A 81 -9.05 -9.24 -11.28
CA LEU A 81 -9.09 -7.78 -11.43
C LEU A 81 -8.75 -7.33 -12.85
N ASN A 82 -8.24 -8.21 -13.71
CA ASN A 82 -7.89 -7.92 -15.11
C ASN A 82 -6.95 -6.70 -15.25
N LEU A 83 -6.16 -6.38 -14.23
CA LEU A 83 -5.17 -5.29 -14.28
C LEU A 83 -3.91 -5.72 -15.05
N PHE A 84 -3.49 -6.97 -14.88
CA PHE A 84 -2.30 -7.55 -15.50
C PHE A 84 -2.63 -8.90 -16.15
N LYS A 85 -1.84 -9.27 -17.15
CA LYS A 85 -1.85 -10.58 -17.80
C LYS A 85 -0.46 -11.20 -17.75
N THR A 86 -0.41 -12.53 -17.83
CA THR A 86 0.85 -13.26 -17.95
C THR A 86 1.21 -13.53 -19.40
N THR A 87 2.50 -13.49 -19.71
CA THR A 87 3.03 -13.95 -21.00
C THR A 87 3.00 -15.47 -21.07
N SER A 88 2.77 -16.01 -22.27
CA SER A 88 2.76 -17.46 -22.49
C SER A 88 4.18 -18.01 -22.40
N GLY A 89 4.48 -18.78 -21.36
CA GLY A 89 5.71 -19.58 -21.24
C GLY A 89 6.76 -19.09 -20.23
N ASP A 90 6.64 -17.87 -19.70
CA ASP A 90 7.62 -17.28 -18.78
C ASP A 90 7.01 -16.55 -17.56
N GLU A 91 5.69 -16.63 -17.37
CA GLU A 91 4.93 -16.11 -16.21
C GLU A 91 5.23 -14.64 -15.87
N ARG A 92 5.70 -13.85 -16.84
CA ARG A 92 5.95 -12.42 -16.66
C ARG A 92 4.65 -11.65 -16.77
N LEU A 93 4.50 -10.64 -15.94
CA LEU A 93 3.32 -9.80 -15.91
C LEU A 93 3.48 -8.58 -16.84
N TYR A 94 2.42 -8.26 -17.57
CA TYR A 94 2.29 -7.01 -18.34
C TYR A 94 0.90 -6.41 -18.12
N PRO A 95 0.73 -5.07 -18.25
CA PRO A 95 -0.58 -4.45 -18.11
C PRO A 95 -1.59 -5.03 -19.09
N SER A 96 -2.79 -5.35 -18.62
CA SER A 96 -3.85 -5.86 -19.49
C SER A 96 -4.28 -4.77 -20.49
N PRO A 97 -4.32 -5.05 -21.80
CA PRO A 97 -4.85 -4.10 -22.80
C PRO A 97 -6.34 -3.78 -22.59
N SER A 98 -7.03 -4.62 -21.81
CA SER A 98 -8.44 -4.49 -21.44
C SER A 98 -8.63 -4.09 -19.98
N ALA A 99 -7.61 -3.55 -19.30
CA ALA A 99 -7.69 -3.17 -17.88
C ALA A 99 -8.76 -2.11 -17.59
N TYR A 100 -9.25 -1.37 -18.60
CA TYR A 100 -10.36 -0.43 -18.44
C TYR A 100 -11.72 -1.14 -18.30
N ILE A 101 -11.81 -2.41 -18.69
CA ILE A 101 -13.03 -3.22 -18.58
C ILE A 101 -13.07 -3.80 -17.18
N HIS A 102 -13.93 -3.24 -16.34
CA HIS A 102 -14.27 -3.75 -15.03
C HIS A 102 -15.69 -4.30 -15.10
N GLU A 103 -15.90 -5.57 -14.76
CA GLU A 103 -17.24 -6.08 -14.52
C GLU A 103 -17.71 -5.47 -13.18
N ASN A 104 -18.63 -4.51 -13.26
CA ASN A 104 -19.31 -3.91 -12.10
C ASN A 104 -20.49 -4.80 -11.67
#